data_AF-A0A291PKK4-F1
#
_entry.id   AF-A0A291PKK4-F1
#
_cell.length_a   1.000
_cell.length_b   1.000
_cell.length_c   1.000
_cell.angle_alpha   90.00
_cell.angle_beta   90.00
_cell.angle_gamma   90.00
#
_symmetry.space_group_name_H-M   'P 1'
#
loop_
_entity.id
_entity.type
_entity.pdbx_description
1 polymer ?
#
loop_
_entity_poly.entity_id
_entity_poly.type
_entity_poly.pdbx_seq_one_letter_code
_entity_poly.pdbx_strand_id
1 'polypeptide(L)'
;MSGTLNNASLKTGRSFDLGKMNLRQLWVAYLTYPTILLYFALIVASIAVATHFFAGWGATLVSIVAVILVYPLVWYLLHRYVLHGRVLYKMKWTASLWKRIHFDHHQDPHLLDVLFGAPVTTLPTIAIITCPIGYLIGGIGASATAFGTGVTITCIYEFFHCIQHLNYKPRSAWIQRMKARHVLHHFHDEDGNFGITSFVVDRLFGSYYKDAKARPRSPTVFNLGYDIKEAKIYPWVMDLTGSPPRDRPDGARPDTKAARGTRHAA
;
A
#
# COMPACT_ATOMS: atom_id res chain seq x y z
N MET A 1 5.74 33.89 -0.51
CA MET A 1 6.58 32.67 -0.38
C MET A 1 7.32 32.78 0.97
N SER A 2 7.63 31.68 1.67
CA SER A 2 8.42 31.64 2.93
C SER A 2 7.70 31.48 4.29
N GLY A 3 6.53 30.82 4.33
CA GLY A 3 5.96 30.27 5.59
C GLY A 3 5.88 28.74 5.63
N THR A 4 5.80 28.10 4.46
CA THR A 4 5.41 26.69 4.32
C THR A 4 6.57 25.68 4.34
N LEU A 5 7.82 26.12 4.29
CA LEU A 5 9.00 25.24 4.30
C LEU A 5 9.67 25.11 5.68
N ASN A 6 9.22 25.89 6.68
CA ASN A 6 9.72 25.86 8.05
C ASN A 6 8.94 24.85 8.93
N ASN A 7 8.61 23.67 8.40
CA ASN A 7 8.03 22.62 9.23
C ASN A 7 9.16 21.87 9.93
N ALA A 8 9.26 21.98 11.26
CA ALA A 8 10.34 21.38 12.05
C ALA A 8 10.41 19.84 11.93
N SER A 9 9.31 19.19 11.53
CA SER A 9 9.29 17.76 11.21
C SER A 9 10.18 17.40 10.01
N LEU A 10 10.23 18.25 8.97
CA LEU A 10 11.08 18.03 7.79
C LEU A 10 12.58 18.05 8.14
N LYS A 11 12.97 18.79 9.18
CA LYS A 11 14.36 18.96 9.61
C LYS A 11 14.84 17.90 10.63
N THR A 12 13.92 17.21 11.29
CA THR A 12 14.23 16.35 12.46
C THR A 12 14.17 14.85 12.17
N GLY A 13 13.89 14.44 10.93
CA GLY A 13 13.77 13.02 10.56
C GLY A 13 12.62 12.30 11.27
N ARG A 14 11.68 13.04 11.86
CA ARG A 14 10.43 12.47 12.39
C ARG A 14 9.47 12.19 11.24
N SER A 15 8.78 11.06 11.32
CA SER A 15 7.75 10.59 10.38
C SER A 15 6.95 11.74 9.78
N PHE A 16 6.99 11.87 8.46
CA PHE A 16 6.21 12.89 7.77
C PHE A 16 4.71 12.59 7.94
N ASP A 17 3.95 13.58 8.41
CA ASP A 17 2.48 13.49 8.57
C ASP A 17 1.79 14.07 7.32
N LEU A 18 1.28 13.18 6.47
CA LEU A 18 0.58 13.52 5.23
C LEU A 18 -0.71 14.33 5.47
N GLY A 19 -1.33 14.20 6.64
CA GLY A 19 -2.50 15.00 7.00
C GLY A 19 -2.18 16.50 7.16
N LYS A 20 -0.91 16.83 7.39
CA LYS A 20 -0.42 18.20 7.62
C LYS A 20 0.43 18.75 6.47
N MET A 21 0.53 18.00 5.37
CA MET A 21 1.33 18.39 4.21
C MET A 21 0.49 18.83 3.02
N ASN A 22 1.03 19.77 2.24
CA ASN A 22 0.54 20.09 0.90
C ASN A 22 1.35 19.35 -0.18
N LEU A 23 0.90 19.44 -1.42
CA LEU A 23 1.52 18.72 -2.54
C LEU A 23 2.99 19.10 -2.78
N ARG A 24 3.39 20.36 -2.56
CA ARG A 24 4.79 20.78 -2.74
C ARG A 24 5.69 20.16 -1.69
N GLN A 25 5.24 20.11 -0.44
CA GLN A 25 5.96 19.45 0.65
C GLN A 25 6.07 17.94 0.39
N LEU A 26 5.01 17.31 -0.14
CA LEU A 26 5.06 15.90 -0.54
C LEU A 26 6.15 15.66 -1.60
N TRP A 27 6.22 16.47 -2.65
CA TRP A 27 7.27 16.33 -3.66
C TRP A 27 8.68 16.38 -3.08
N VAL A 28 8.94 17.34 -2.19
CA VAL A 28 10.25 17.45 -1.52
C VAL A 28 10.50 16.20 -0.67
N ALA A 29 9.57 15.85 0.22
CA ALA A 29 9.73 14.71 1.12
C ALA A 29 9.95 13.41 0.34
N TYR A 30 9.13 13.15 -0.68
CA TYR A 30 9.18 11.95 -1.52
C TYR A 30 10.52 11.84 -2.26
N LEU A 31 10.96 12.90 -2.95
CA LEU A 31 12.21 12.89 -3.72
C LEU A 31 13.47 12.89 -2.86
N THR A 32 13.37 13.22 -1.56
CA THR A 32 14.47 13.12 -0.60
C THR A 32 14.42 11.86 0.26
N TYR A 33 13.37 11.03 0.12
CA TYR A 33 13.19 9.88 0.99
C TYR A 33 14.21 8.78 0.65
N PRO A 34 14.96 8.22 1.62
CA PRO A 34 16.06 7.29 1.34
C PRO A 34 15.66 6.07 0.48
N THR A 35 14.46 5.51 0.73
CA THR A 35 13.94 4.38 -0.06
C THR A 35 13.70 4.75 -1.52
N ILE A 36 13.20 5.96 -1.79
CA ILE A 36 12.96 6.44 -3.16
C ILE A 36 14.29 6.71 -3.88
N LEU A 37 15.28 7.27 -3.18
CA LEU A 37 16.63 7.44 -3.72
C LEU A 37 17.29 6.09 -4.07
N LEU A 38 17.11 5.08 -3.21
CA LEU A 38 17.53 3.71 -3.50
C LEU A 38 16.83 3.17 -4.75
N TYR A 39 15.53 3.40 -4.92
CA TYR A 39 14.80 2.96 -6.11
C TYR A 39 15.32 3.65 -7.38
N PHE A 40 15.60 4.95 -7.34
CA PHE A 40 16.23 5.63 -8.48
C PHE A 40 17.61 5.06 -8.82
N ALA A 41 18.45 4.77 -7.81
CA ALA A 41 19.74 4.14 -8.03
C ALA A 41 19.59 2.75 -8.68
N LEU A 42 18.63 1.94 -8.22
CA LEU A 42 18.35 0.62 -8.79
C LEU A 42 17.77 0.69 -10.20
N ILE A 43 16.96 1.69 -10.53
CA ILE A 43 16.47 1.93 -11.90
C ILE A 43 17.65 2.24 -12.82
N VAL A 44 18.55 3.14 -12.41
CA VAL A 44 19.77 3.47 -13.18
C VAL A 44 20.66 2.24 -13.35
N ALA A 45 20.89 1.47 -12.29
CA ALA A 45 21.66 0.23 -12.36
C ALA A 45 21.00 -0.80 -13.30
N SER A 46 19.68 -0.93 -13.26
CA SER A 46 18.92 -1.81 -14.15
C SER A 46 19.05 -1.39 -15.61
N ILE A 47 19.01 -0.09 -15.90
CA ILE A 47 19.24 0.45 -17.25
C ILE A 47 20.67 0.16 -17.72
N ALA A 48 21.67 0.33 -16.86
CA ALA A 48 23.06 0.03 -17.19
C ALA A 48 23.26 -1.46 -17.54
N VAL A 49 22.70 -2.37 -16.73
CA VAL A 49 22.74 -3.82 -16.99
C VAL A 49 21.96 -4.18 -18.25
N ALA A 50 20.76 -3.62 -18.44
CA ALA A 50 19.94 -3.85 -19.63
C ALA A 50 20.63 -3.36 -20.92
N THR A 51 21.40 -2.27 -20.84
CA THR A 51 22.17 -1.74 -21.96
C THR A 51 23.39 -2.59 -22.26
N HIS A 52 24.11 -3.04 -21.23
CA HIS A 52 25.29 -3.90 -21.40
C HIS A 52 24.93 -5.28 -21.97
N PHE A 53 23.81 -5.86 -21.51
CA PHE A 53 23.29 -7.14 -21.99
C PHE A 53 22.10 -6.97 -22.93
N PHE A 54 22.15 -5.97 -23.83
CA PHE A 54 21.00 -5.60 -24.66
C PHE A 54 20.37 -6.79 -25.40
N ALA A 55 19.13 -7.09 -25.04
CA ALA A 55 18.38 -8.24 -25.54
C ALA A 55 17.65 -7.98 -26.87
N GLY A 56 17.84 -6.80 -27.47
CA GLY A 56 17.07 -6.33 -28.62
C GLY A 56 15.77 -5.62 -28.21
N TRP A 57 15.32 -4.68 -29.05
CA TRP A 57 14.15 -3.85 -28.76
C TRP A 57 12.85 -4.65 -28.54
N GLY A 58 12.67 -5.76 -29.25
CA GLY A 58 11.51 -6.64 -29.08
C GLY A 58 11.41 -7.20 -27.66
N ALA A 59 12.47 -7.86 -27.18
CA ALA A 59 12.52 -8.42 -25.84
C ALA A 59 12.41 -7.34 -24.75
N THR A 60 13.04 -6.19 -24.94
CA THR A 60 12.94 -5.04 -24.03
C THR A 60 11.50 -4.54 -23.91
N LEU A 61 10.82 -4.26 -25.03
CA LEU A 61 9.46 -3.74 -25.02
C LEU A 61 8.46 -4.76 -24.48
N VAL A 62 8.59 -6.03 -24.87
CA VAL A 62 7.74 -7.11 -24.35
C VAL A 62 7.91 -7.27 -22.85
N SER A 63 9.12 -7.15 -22.32
CA SER A 63 9.38 -7.21 -20.87
C SER A 63 8.71 -6.06 -20.11
N ILE A 64 8.80 -4.83 -20.63
CA ILE A 64 8.14 -3.65 -20.05
C ILE A 64 6.63 -3.86 -20.00
N VAL A 65 6.02 -4.22 -21.14
CA VAL A 65 4.57 -4.41 -21.24
C VAL A 65 4.11 -5.56 -20.34
N ALA A 66 4.83 -6.68 -20.32
CA ALA A 66 4.51 -7.82 -19.47
C ALA A 66 4.46 -7.41 -17.99
N VAL A 67 5.46 -6.66 -17.51
CA VAL A 67 5.48 -6.19 -16.12
C VAL A 67 4.35 -5.21 -15.84
N ILE A 68 4.05 -4.26 -16.74
CA ILE A 68 2.92 -3.32 -16.59
C ILE A 68 1.57 -4.07 -16.44
N LEU A 69 1.37 -5.15 -17.20
CA LEU A 69 0.13 -5.93 -17.16
C LEU A 69 0.04 -6.83 -15.92
N VAL A 70 1.16 -7.43 -15.50
CA VAL A 70 1.22 -8.33 -14.34
C VAL A 70 1.12 -7.56 -13.01
N TYR A 71 1.67 -6.34 -12.95
CA TYR A 71 1.80 -5.59 -11.71
C TYR A 71 0.47 -5.35 -10.98
N PRO A 72 -0.63 -4.88 -11.61
CA PRO A 72 -1.92 -4.71 -10.93
C PRO A 72 -2.47 -6.01 -10.34
N LEU A 73 -2.28 -7.14 -11.02
CA LEU A 73 -2.73 -8.45 -10.54
C LEU A 73 -1.93 -8.88 -9.31
N VAL A 74 -0.60 -8.78 -9.39
CA VAL A 74 0.30 -9.09 -8.28
C VAL A 74 -0.01 -8.22 -7.07
N TRP A 75 -0.14 -6.91 -7.27
CA TRP A 75 -0.51 -5.99 -6.20
C TRP A 75 -1.82 -6.41 -5.55
N TYR A 76 -2.85 -6.69 -6.35
CA TYR A 76 -4.14 -7.14 -5.84
C TYR A 76 -4.02 -8.39 -4.96
N LEU A 77 -3.30 -9.41 -5.44
CA LEU A 77 -3.12 -10.67 -4.70
C LEU A 77 -2.36 -10.45 -3.39
N LEU A 78 -1.26 -9.68 -3.44
CA LEU A 78 -0.48 -9.36 -2.24
C LEU A 78 -1.31 -8.54 -1.26
N HIS A 79 -1.97 -7.48 -1.72
CA HIS A 79 -2.77 -6.61 -0.87
C HIS A 79 -3.90 -7.40 -0.20
N ARG A 80 -4.67 -8.16 -0.97
CA ARG A 80 -5.80 -8.92 -0.43
C ARG A 80 -5.39 -10.10 0.45
N TYR A 81 -4.44 -10.93 0.01
CA TYR A 81 -4.19 -12.23 0.65
C TYR A 81 -2.98 -12.23 1.58
N VAL A 82 -2.05 -11.27 1.44
CA VAL A 82 -0.87 -11.16 2.30
C VAL A 82 -1.01 -10.00 3.28
N LEU A 83 -1.30 -8.79 2.77
CA LEU A 83 -1.38 -7.59 3.60
C LEU A 83 -2.64 -7.57 4.48
N HIS A 84 -3.80 -7.91 3.92
CA HIS A 84 -5.05 -8.14 4.67
C HIS A 84 -5.21 -9.58 5.18
N GLY A 85 -4.23 -10.44 4.91
CA GLY A 85 -4.24 -11.84 5.32
C GLY A 85 -4.13 -12.02 6.83
N ARG A 86 -4.91 -12.93 7.40
CA ARG A 86 -4.94 -13.18 8.85
C ARG A 86 -3.96 -14.24 9.36
N VAL A 87 -3.10 -14.76 8.47
CA VAL A 87 -2.21 -15.88 8.79
C VAL A 87 -0.94 -15.40 9.50
N LEU A 88 -0.37 -14.28 9.02
CA LEU A 88 0.95 -13.84 9.47
C LEU A 88 0.95 -13.32 10.92
N TYR A 89 -0.14 -12.71 11.41
CA TYR A 89 -0.19 -12.29 12.81
C TYR A 89 -0.32 -13.46 13.79
N LYS A 90 -0.72 -14.65 13.33
CA LYS A 90 -0.93 -15.82 14.21
C LYS A 90 0.38 -16.46 14.66
N MET A 91 1.45 -16.28 13.88
CA MET A 91 2.78 -16.81 14.17
C MET A 91 3.69 -15.71 14.70
N LYS A 92 4.33 -15.96 15.85
CA LYS A 92 5.20 -14.99 16.53
C LYS A 92 6.30 -14.41 15.63
N TRP A 93 6.93 -15.24 14.80
CA TRP A 93 8.05 -14.82 13.95
C TRP A 93 7.63 -14.02 12.70
N THR A 94 6.36 -14.04 12.29
CA THR A 94 5.84 -13.22 11.18
C THR A 94 4.96 -12.06 11.63
N ALA A 95 4.60 -11.99 12.91
CA ALA A 95 3.71 -10.95 13.42
C ALA A 95 4.27 -9.54 13.25
N SER A 96 5.58 -9.35 13.48
CA SER A 96 6.25 -8.06 13.27
C SER A 96 6.25 -7.65 11.80
N LEU A 97 6.43 -8.61 10.90
CA LEU A 97 6.36 -8.39 9.46
C LEU A 97 4.95 -7.93 9.07
N TRP A 98 3.91 -8.67 9.45
CA TRP A 98 2.52 -8.30 9.16
C TRP A 98 2.13 -6.93 9.70
N LYS A 99 2.54 -6.66 10.94
CA LYS A 99 2.36 -5.36 11.60
C LYS A 99 2.91 -4.23 10.72
N ARG A 100 4.16 -4.40 10.26
CA ARG A 100 4.91 -3.37 9.52
C ARG A 100 4.47 -3.18 8.06
N ILE A 101 4.07 -4.25 7.37
CA ILE A 101 3.77 -4.19 5.94
C ILE A 101 2.41 -3.56 5.64
N HIS A 102 1.46 -3.59 6.59
CA HIS A 102 0.14 -2.98 6.35
C HIS A 102 -0.71 -2.63 7.56
N PHE A 103 -0.69 -3.42 8.64
CA PHE A 103 -1.55 -3.15 9.80
C PHE A 103 -1.30 -1.75 10.40
N ASP A 104 -0.05 -1.35 10.55
CA ASP A 104 0.30 -0.01 11.06
C ASP A 104 -0.24 1.11 10.16
N HIS A 105 -0.30 0.87 8.86
CA HIS A 105 -0.88 1.82 7.90
C HIS A 105 -2.39 1.96 8.06
N HIS A 106 -3.12 0.86 8.33
CA HIS A 106 -4.55 0.94 8.66
C HIS A 106 -4.82 1.59 10.02
N GLN A 107 -3.90 1.43 10.99
CA GLN A 107 -4.01 2.07 12.31
C GLN A 107 -3.76 3.59 12.24
N ASP A 108 -2.78 4.03 11.45
CA ASP A 108 -2.49 5.46 11.22
C ASP A 108 -2.12 5.72 9.74
N PRO A 109 -3.11 5.99 8.88
CA PRO A 109 -2.89 6.13 7.44
C PRO A 109 -2.21 7.45 7.03
N HIS A 110 -1.92 8.36 7.97
CA HIS A 110 -1.28 9.64 7.68
C HIS A 110 0.24 9.63 7.86
N LEU A 111 0.79 8.62 8.52
CA LEU A 111 2.24 8.50 8.70
C LEU A 111 2.91 7.99 7.42
N LEU A 112 3.84 8.76 6.87
CA LEU A 112 4.53 8.42 5.63
C LEU A 112 5.40 7.15 5.77
N ASP A 113 6.00 6.93 6.94
CA ASP A 113 6.94 5.81 7.14
C ASP A 113 6.25 4.43 7.07
N VAL A 114 4.96 4.37 7.42
CA VAL A 114 4.16 3.14 7.33
C VAL A 114 3.47 2.99 5.97
N LEU A 115 3.47 4.07 5.17
CA LEU A 115 2.95 4.06 3.80
C LEU A 115 3.92 3.34 2.85
N PHE A 116 5.22 3.61 3.00
CA PHE A 116 6.25 2.96 2.21
C PHE A 116 6.49 1.54 2.68
N GLY A 117 6.55 0.62 1.72
CA GLY A 117 7.06 -0.72 1.96
C GLY A 117 8.54 -0.64 2.33
N ALA A 118 8.96 -1.39 3.35
CA ALA A 118 10.38 -1.47 3.68
C ALA A 118 11.14 -2.04 2.46
N PRO A 119 12.33 -1.51 2.08
CA PRO A 119 13.09 -2.03 0.94
C PRO A 119 13.34 -3.54 1.03
N VAL A 120 13.57 -4.04 2.24
CA VAL A 120 13.85 -5.46 2.52
C VAL A 120 12.68 -6.40 2.22
N THR A 121 11.43 -5.92 2.26
CA THR A 121 10.26 -6.71 1.89
C THR A 121 9.85 -6.46 0.44
N THR A 122 10.02 -5.22 -0.03
CA THR A 122 9.51 -4.76 -1.32
C THR A 122 10.42 -5.18 -2.48
N LEU A 123 11.73 -4.98 -2.37
CA LEU A 123 12.67 -5.27 -3.46
C LEU A 123 12.79 -6.77 -3.77
N PRO A 124 12.89 -7.69 -2.79
CA PRO A 124 12.89 -9.12 -3.10
C PRO A 124 11.60 -9.57 -3.76
N THR A 125 10.45 -9.05 -3.32
CA THR A 125 9.16 -9.34 -3.95
C THR A 125 9.12 -8.89 -5.40
N ILE A 126 9.58 -7.66 -5.70
CA ILE A 126 9.68 -7.17 -7.08
C ILE A 126 10.62 -8.08 -7.89
N ALA A 127 11.80 -8.42 -7.38
CA ALA A 127 12.77 -9.24 -8.08
C ALA A 127 12.24 -10.66 -8.38
N ILE A 128 11.66 -11.33 -7.39
CA ILE A 128 11.08 -12.69 -7.52
C ILE A 128 10.01 -12.72 -8.61
N ILE A 129 9.24 -11.64 -8.74
CA ILE A 129 8.13 -11.58 -9.70
C ILE A 129 8.61 -11.18 -11.08
N THR A 130 9.47 -10.16 -11.18
CA THR A 130 9.80 -9.51 -12.46
C THR A 130 11.02 -10.10 -13.15
N CYS A 131 12.07 -10.48 -12.41
CA CYS A 131 13.30 -11.01 -13.01
C CYS A 131 13.05 -12.30 -13.81
N PRO A 132 12.29 -13.31 -13.30
CA PRO A 132 12.02 -14.51 -14.08
C PRO A 132 11.24 -14.22 -15.37
N ILE A 133 10.26 -13.30 -15.32
CA ILE A 133 9.49 -12.89 -16.50
C ILE A 133 10.44 -12.35 -17.58
N GLY A 134 11.27 -11.36 -17.25
CA GLY A 134 12.22 -10.79 -18.21
C GLY A 134 13.27 -11.80 -18.68
N TYR A 135 13.78 -12.64 -17.78
CA TYR A 135 14.76 -13.67 -18.13
C TYR A 135 14.21 -14.66 -19.16
N LEU A 136 12.97 -15.11 -19.00
CA LEU A 136 12.30 -16.01 -19.95
C LEU A 136 12.03 -15.34 -21.31
N ILE A 137 11.91 -14.00 -21.35
CA ILE A 137 11.67 -13.25 -22.59
C ILE A 137 12.96 -13.02 -23.39
N GLY A 138 14.08 -12.71 -22.72
CA GLY A 138 15.30 -12.30 -23.42
C GLY A 138 16.58 -12.34 -22.59
N GLY A 139 16.66 -13.19 -21.57
CA GLY A 139 17.85 -13.37 -20.74
C GLY A 139 18.15 -12.19 -19.83
N ILE A 140 19.44 -11.93 -19.57
CA ILE A 140 19.89 -10.99 -18.52
C ILE A 140 19.42 -9.55 -18.78
N GLY A 141 19.53 -9.05 -20.00
CA GLY A 141 19.12 -7.67 -20.30
C GLY A 141 17.61 -7.44 -20.17
N ALA A 142 16.81 -8.43 -20.60
CA ALA A 142 15.36 -8.40 -20.44
C ALA A 142 14.94 -8.58 -18.96
N SER A 143 15.64 -9.40 -18.20
CA SER A 143 15.47 -9.53 -16.74
C SER A 143 15.73 -8.20 -16.01
N ALA A 144 16.85 -7.54 -16.33
CA ALA A 144 17.16 -6.21 -15.79
C ALA A 144 16.11 -5.16 -16.20
N THR A 145 15.64 -5.20 -17.46
CA THR A 145 14.55 -4.35 -17.94
C THR A 145 13.27 -4.57 -17.15
N ALA A 146 12.89 -5.82 -16.91
CA ALA A 146 11.69 -6.17 -16.15
C ALA A 146 11.79 -5.71 -14.68
N PHE A 147 12.93 -5.94 -14.04
CA PHE A 147 13.19 -5.47 -12.68
C PHE A 147 13.13 -3.95 -12.57
N GLY A 148 13.85 -3.22 -13.44
CA GLY A 148 13.83 -1.76 -13.49
C GLY A 148 12.43 -1.20 -13.74
N THR A 149 11.64 -1.87 -14.58
CA THR A 149 10.23 -1.53 -14.81
C THR A 149 9.41 -1.73 -13.53
N GLY A 150 9.57 -2.85 -12.83
CA GLY A 150 8.86 -3.12 -11.57
C GLY A 150 9.18 -2.11 -10.47
N VAL A 151 10.45 -1.72 -10.32
CA VAL A 151 10.88 -0.67 -9.38
C VAL A 151 10.30 0.70 -9.78
N THR A 152 10.31 1.03 -11.08
CA THR A 152 9.72 2.28 -11.59
C THR A 152 8.21 2.36 -11.32
N ILE A 153 7.47 1.28 -11.59
CA ILE A 153 6.03 1.23 -11.29
C ILE A 153 5.79 1.37 -9.78
N THR A 154 6.63 0.74 -8.95
CA THR A 154 6.54 0.85 -7.49
C THR A 154 6.68 2.29 -7.02
N CYS A 155 7.65 3.05 -7.55
CA CYS A 155 7.76 4.48 -7.26
C CYS A 155 6.46 5.22 -7.61
N ILE A 156 5.93 5.00 -8.82
CA ILE A 156 4.70 5.65 -9.26
C ILE A 156 3.53 5.30 -8.33
N TYR A 157 3.38 4.03 -7.97
CA TYR A 157 2.34 3.55 -7.07
C TYR A 157 2.43 4.20 -5.70
N GLU A 158 3.61 4.20 -5.08
CA GLU A 158 3.82 4.80 -3.76
C GLU A 158 3.56 6.31 -3.78
N PHE A 159 3.95 7.02 -4.85
CA PHE A 159 3.66 8.45 -4.99
C PHE A 159 2.15 8.73 -5.06
N PHE A 160 1.42 7.93 -5.85
CA PHE A 160 -0.04 8.05 -5.90
C PHE A 160 -0.70 7.65 -4.58
N HIS A 161 -0.18 6.63 -3.90
CA HIS A 161 -0.63 6.24 -2.55
C HIS A 161 -0.47 7.41 -1.57
N CYS A 162 0.66 8.13 -1.61
CA CYS A 162 0.85 9.34 -0.80
C CYS A 162 -0.22 10.40 -1.08
N ILE A 163 -0.53 10.65 -2.36
CA ILE A 163 -1.56 11.62 -2.76
C ILE A 163 -2.95 11.23 -2.22
N GLN A 164 -3.25 9.93 -2.16
CA GLN A 164 -4.53 9.43 -1.67
C GLN A 164 -4.72 9.72 -0.17
N HIS A 165 -3.63 9.76 0.61
CA HIS A 165 -3.65 10.06 2.04
C HIS A 165 -3.39 11.54 2.40
N LEU A 166 -2.91 12.35 1.46
CA LEU A 166 -2.68 13.78 1.65
C LEU A 166 -3.99 14.52 1.96
N ASN A 167 -4.01 15.53 2.82
CA ASN A 167 -5.21 16.37 3.01
C ASN A 167 -5.37 17.44 1.89
N TYR A 168 -5.47 16.94 0.67
CA TYR A 168 -5.49 17.72 -0.57
C TYR A 168 -6.55 17.16 -1.52
N LYS A 169 -7.26 18.02 -2.26
CA LYS A 169 -8.18 17.61 -3.33
C LYS A 169 -7.45 17.66 -4.68
N PRO A 170 -7.17 16.51 -5.32
CA PRO A 170 -6.53 16.48 -6.64
C PRO A 170 -7.36 17.21 -7.69
N ARG A 171 -6.69 17.88 -8.64
CA ARG A 171 -7.38 18.54 -9.76
C ARG A 171 -7.94 17.52 -10.77
N SER A 172 -7.17 16.49 -11.09
CA SER A 172 -7.59 15.44 -12.04
C SER A 172 -8.72 14.59 -11.48
N ALA A 173 -9.80 14.44 -12.25
CA ALA A 173 -10.96 13.62 -11.88
C ALA A 173 -10.58 12.14 -11.69
N TRP A 174 -9.61 11.63 -12.45
CA TRP A 174 -9.13 10.26 -12.28
C TRP A 174 -8.46 10.06 -10.92
N ILE A 175 -7.57 10.97 -10.51
CA ILE A 175 -6.90 10.91 -9.20
C ILE A 175 -7.92 11.08 -8.06
N GLN A 176 -8.92 11.97 -8.22
CA GLN A 176 -10.00 12.12 -7.25
C GLN A 176 -10.78 10.80 -7.07
N ARG A 177 -11.08 10.09 -8.16
CA ARG A 177 -11.74 8.78 -8.09
C ARG A 177 -10.86 7.76 -7.38
N MET A 178 -9.57 7.66 -7.73
CA MET A 178 -8.64 6.75 -7.05
C MET A 178 -8.60 6.99 -5.56
N LYS A 179 -8.40 8.26 -5.15
CA LYS A 179 -8.41 8.66 -3.77
C LYS A 179 -9.72 8.31 -3.06
N ALA A 180 -10.86 8.58 -3.67
CA ALA A 180 -12.15 8.25 -3.07
C ALA A 180 -12.31 6.73 -2.84
N ARG A 181 -11.87 5.88 -3.78
CA ARG A 181 -11.89 4.41 -3.60
C ARG A 181 -10.97 3.97 -2.46
N HIS A 182 -9.75 4.50 -2.43
CA HIS A 182 -8.75 4.14 -1.43
C HIS A 182 -9.13 4.59 -0.02
N VAL A 183 -9.73 5.78 0.11
CA VAL A 183 -10.30 6.25 1.38
C VAL A 183 -11.46 5.36 1.84
N LEU A 184 -12.31 4.87 0.93
CA LEU A 184 -13.34 3.90 1.31
C LEU A 184 -12.72 2.61 1.84
N HIS A 185 -11.65 2.12 1.21
CA HIS A 185 -10.91 0.96 1.69
C HIS A 185 -10.39 1.13 3.14
N HIS A 186 -9.78 2.27 3.48
CA HIS A 186 -9.25 2.49 4.83
C HIS A 186 -10.28 2.86 5.90
N PHE A 187 -11.43 3.43 5.52
CA PHE A 187 -12.36 4.02 6.50
C PHE A 187 -13.77 3.44 6.48
N HIS A 188 -14.14 2.69 5.44
CA HIS A 188 -15.48 2.12 5.27
C HIS A 188 -15.46 0.60 5.28
N ASP A 189 -14.74 -0.02 4.36
CA ASP A 189 -14.65 -1.48 4.24
C ASP A 189 -13.35 -1.88 3.54
N GLU A 190 -12.48 -2.53 4.32
CA GLU A 190 -11.14 -2.95 3.95
C GLU A 190 -11.11 -4.20 3.07
N ASP A 191 -12.23 -4.94 2.95
CA ASP A 191 -12.34 -6.11 2.05
C ASP A 191 -12.74 -5.71 0.61
N GLY A 192 -12.41 -4.49 0.18
CA GLY A 192 -12.68 -4.06 -1.19
C GLY A 192 -11.83 -2.87 -1.62
N ASN A 193 -11.83 -2.58 -2.92
CA ASN A 193 -11.02 -1.54 -3.54
C ASN A 193 -9.50 -1.68 -3.21
N PHE A 194 -8.93 -2.87 -3.40
CA PHE A 194 -7.52 -3.16 -3.11
C PHE A 194 -6.55 -2.45 -4.08
N GLY A 195 -7.01 -2.04 -5.25
CA GLY A 195 -6.20 -1.30 -6.20
C GLY A 195 -5.78 0.08 -5.70
N ILE A 196 -4.53 0.47 -5.96
CA ILE A 196 -4.03 1.83 -5.68
C ILE A 196 -4.23 2.73 -6.92
N THR A 197 -3.56 2.42 -8.03
CA THR A 197 -3.61 3.23 -9.27
C THR A 197 -4.59 2.70 -10.31
N SER A 198 -5.00 1.42 -10.19
CA SER A 198 -5.94 0.74 -11.08
C SER A 198 -6.86 -0.17 -10.28
N PHE A 199 -8.14 -0.20 -10.65
CA PHE A 199 -9.17 -1.07 -10.06
C PHE A 199 -9.71 -2.08 -11.09
N VAL A 200 -8.93 -2.39 -12.13
CA VAL A 200 -9.34 -3.39 -13.15
C VAL A 200 -9.45 -4.77 -12.50
N VAL A 201 -8.46 -5.13 -11.69
CA VAL A 201 -8.43 -6.43 -11.01
C VAL A 201 -9.51 -6.53 -9.93
N ASP A 202 -9.79 -5.44 -9.21
CA ASP A 202 -10.94 -5.39 -8.30
C ASP A 202 -12.28 -5.63 -8.99
N ARG A 203 -12.46 -5.12 -10.22
CA ARG A 203 -13.68 -5.38 -11.00
C ARG A 203 -13.74 -6.84 -11.45
N LEU A 204 -12.61 -7.37 -11.90
CA LEU A 204 -12.51 -8.76 -12.35
C LEU A 204 -12.89 -9.75 -11.22
N PHE A 205 -12.44 -9.48 -9.99
CA PHE A 205 -12.68 -10.35 -8.84
C PHE A 205 -13.84 -9.88 -7.93
N GLY A 206 -14.62 -8.89 -8.36
CA GLY A 206 -15.84 -8.45 -7.65
C GLY A 206 -15.60 -7.72 -6.32
N SER A 207 -14.40 -7.20 -6.06
CA SER A 207 -14.08 -6.40 -4.85
C SER A 207 -14.19 -4.89 -5.07
N TYR A 208 -14.51 -4.44 -6.28
CA TYR A 208 -14.70 -3.02 -6.58
C TYR A 208 -16.03 -2.50 -6.03
N TYR A 209 -16.02 -1.35 -5.34
CA TYR A 209 -17.25 -0.68 -4.92
C TYR A 209 -17.20 0.85 -5.03
N LYS A 210 -18.33 1.42 -5.49
CA LYS A 210 -18.44 2.82 -5.97
C LYS A 210 -18.76 3.85 -4.88
N ASP A 211 -19.30 3.48 -3.73
CA ASP A 211 -19.50 4.41 -2.63
C ASP A 211 -19.82 3.65 -1.35
N ALA A 212 -19.86 4.39 -0.24
CA ALA A 212 -20.16 3.85 1.07
C ALA A 212 -21.54 3.19 1.17
N LYS A 213 -22.49 3.45 0.26
CA LYS A 213 -23.81 2.81 0.29
C LYS A 213 -23.78 1.41 -0.33
N ALA A 214 -22.77 1.12 -1.15
CA ALA A 214 -22.65 -0.15 -1.85
C ALA A 214 -22.30 -1.33 -0.94
N ARG A 215 -21.74 -1.09 0.25
CA ARG A 215 -21.36 -2.13 1.22
C ARG A 215 -21.66 -1.68 2.65
N PRO A 216 -21.96 -2.59 3.59
CA PRO A 216 -22.02 -2.26 5.01
C PRO A 216 -20.65 -1.81 5.51
N ARG A 217 -20.61 -1.09 6.62
CA ARG A 217 -19.35 -0.67 7.20
C ARG A 217 -18.68 -1.88 7.90
N SER A 218 -17.41 -2.14 7.61
CA SER A 218 -16.69 -3.29 8.19
C SER A 218 -16.19 -3.05 9.63
N PRO A 219 -16.52 -3.90 10.62
CA PRO A 219 -16.06 -3.71 12.00
C PRO A 219 -14.53 -3.74 12.14
N THR A 220 -13.83 -4.31 11.16
CA THR A 220 -12.41 -4.62 11.21
C THR A 220 -11.55 -3.68 10.36
N VAL A 221 -12.11 -2.58 9.86
CA VAL A 221 -11.41 -1.67 8.92
C VAL A 221 -10.07 -1.13 9.42
N PHE A 222 -9.92 -0.95 10.72
CA PHE A 222 -8.66 -0.47 11.32
C PHE A 222 -7.77 -1.62 11.78
N ASN A 223 -8.33 -2.77 12.16
CA ASN A 223 -7.58 -3.87 12.78
C ASN A 223 -7.32 -5.07 11.85
N LEU A 224 -7.87 -5.05 10.63
CA LEU A 224 -7.73 -6.10 9.61
C LEU A 224 -8.15 -7.51 10.08
N GLY A 225 -9.05 -7.56 11.06
CA GLY A 225 -9.54 -8.79 11.68
C GLY A 225 -8.77 -9.24 12.91
N TYR A 226 -7.71 -8.52 13.29
CA TYR A 226 -7.00 -8.73 14.55
C TYR A 226 -7.69 -7.96 15.68
N ASP A 227 -8.87 -8.44 16.09
CA ASP A 227 -9.66 -7.85 17.19
C ASP A 227 -9.13 -8.27 18.57
N ILE A 228 -9.78 -7.79 19.65
CA ILE A 228 -9.39 -8.14 21.04
C ILE A 228 -9.46 -9.65 21.30
N LYS A 229 -10.35 -10.39 20.63
CA LYS A 229 -10.47 -11.85 20.82
C LYS A 229 -9.28 -12.56 20.19
N GLU A 230 -8.91 -12.18 18.96
CA GLU A 230 -7.72 -12.69 18.28
C GLU A 230 -6.45 -12.31 19.05
N ALA A 231 -6.35 -11.10 19.59
CA ALA A 231 -5.20 -10.65 20.36
C ALA A 231 -4.99 -11.44 21.67
N LYS A 232 -6.05 -11.99 22.27
CA LYS A 232 -5.93 -12.89 23.44
C LYS A 232 -5.33 -14.25 23.07
N ILE A 233 -5.56 -14.73 21.85
CA ILE A 233 -5.06 -16.03 21.37
C ILE A 233 -3.65 -15.87 20.77
N TYR A 234 -3.43 -14.77 20.04
CA TYR A 234 -2.19 -14.46 19.33
C TYR A 234 -1.67 -13.08 19.77
N PRO A 235 -1.02 -12.96 20.94
CA PRO A 235 -0.73 -11.65 21.56
C PRO A 235 0.40 -10.87 20.87
N TRP A 236 1.12 -11.47 19.94
CA TRP A 236 2.38 -10.94 19.40
C TRP A 236 2.29 -9.52 18.84
N VAL A 237 1.23 -9.20 18.09
CA VAL A 237 1.06 -7.84 17.51
C VAL A 237 0.67 -6.84 18.60
N MET A 238 -0.21 -7.21 19.54
CA MET A 238 -0.56 -6.40 20.70
C MET A 238 0.68 -6.11 21.57
N ASP A 239 1.51 -7.12 21.84
CA ASP A 239 2.76 -6.98 22.61
C ASP A 239 3.73 -6.03 21.92
N LEU A 240 3.90 -6.14 20.60
CA LEU A 240 4.73 -5.23 19.80
C LEU A 240 4.17 -3.80 19.74
N THR A 241 2.85 -3.64 19.83
CA THR A 241 2.18 -2.34 19.78
C THR A 241 2.16 -1.66 21.16
N GLY A 242 2.22 -2.45 22.25
CA GLY A 242 2.09 -1.96 23.62
C GLY A 242 0.66 -1.52 23.98
N SER A 243 -0.33 -1.83 23.14
CA SER A 243 -1.75 -1.54 23.39
C SER A 243 -2.66 -2.51 22.62
N PRO A 244 -3.91 -2.74 23.09
CA PRO A 244 -4.89 -3.56 22.37
C PRO A 244 -5.17 -3.00 20.96
N PRO A 245 -5.55 -3.87 20.00
CA PRO A 245 -5.92 -3.42 18.66
C PRO A 245 -7.09 -2.42 18.71
N ARG A 246 -7.03 -1.39 17.87
CA ARG A 246 -8.12 -0.41 17.77
C ARG A 246 -9.22 -0.95 16.88
N ASP A 247 -10.35 -1.25 17.49
CA ASP A 247 -11.59 -1.49 16.77
C ASP A 247 -12.10 -0.17 16.17
N ARG A 248 -13.02 -0.29 15.19
CA ARG A 248 -13.72 0.89 14.68
C ARG A 248 -14.42 1.63 15.84
N PRO A 249 -14.24 2.96 15.96
CA PRO A 249 -15.04 3.76 16.89
C PRO A 249 -16.53 3.69 16.54
N ASP A 250 -17.38 3.66 17.57
CA ASP A 250 -18.83 3.75 17.37
C ASP A 250 -19.19 4.97 16.53
N GLY A 251 -20.06 4.77 15.55
CA GLY A 251 -20.57 5.87 14.74
C GLY A 251 -21.38 6.84 15.59
N ALA A 252 -21.42 8.13 15.20
CA ALA A 252 -22.24 9.15 15.86
C ALA A 252 -23.74 8.78 15.97
N ARG A 253 -24.20 7.80 15.19
CA ARG A 253 -25.45 7.09 15.39
C ARG A 253 -25.14 5.59 15.36
N PRO A 254 -25.25 4.86 16.48
CA PRO A 254 -25.05 3.41 16.48
C PRO A 254 -26.11 2.75 15.58
N ASP A 255 -25.69 1.75 14.81
CA ASP A 255 -26.60 0.98 13.95
C ASP A 255 -27.66 0.30 14.81
N THR A 256 -28.91 0.75 14.70
CA THR A 256 -30.06 0.28 15.49
C THR A 256 -30.36 -1.22 15.30
N LYS A 257 -29.77 -1.87 14.30
CA LYS A 257 -29.85 -3.33 14.10
C LYS A 257 -28.93 -4.11 15.05
N ALA A 258 -27.76 -3.60 15.42
CA ALA A 258 -26.85 -4.28 16.35
C ALA A 258 -27.41 -4.31 17.79
N ALA A 259 -28.13 -3.26 18.18
CA ALA A 259 -28.72 -3.13 19.52
C ALA A 259 -29.93 -4.06 19.78
N ARG A 260 -30.51 -4.70 18.74
CA ARG A 260 -31.63 -5.64 18.91
C ARG A 260 -31.17 -7.08 19.21
N GLY A 261 -29.93 -7.45 18.91
CA GLY A 261 -29.40 -8.80 19.16
C GLY A 261 -29.08 -9.09 20.63
N THR A 262 -28.87 -8.05 21.44
CA THR A 262 -28.49 -8.17 22.86
C THR A 262 -29.66 -8.13 23.84
N ARG A 263 -30.90 -7.91 23.37
CA ARG A 263 -32.09 -7.80 24.24
C ARG A 263 -32.95 -9.06 24.34
N HIS A 264 -32.58 -10.15 23.65
CA HIS A 264 -33.29 -11.44 23.72
C HIS A 264 -32.51 -12.56 24.41
N ALA A 265 -31.40 -12.22 25.07
CA ALA A 265 -30.67 -13.12 25.97
C ALA A 265 -30.62 -12.49 27.37
N ALA A 266 -31.78 -12.41 28.01
CA ALA A 266 -31.94 -12.16 29.44
C ALA A 266 -33.17 -12.95 29.90
#